data_AF-A0A1F2X0H5-F1
#
_entry.id   AF-A0A1F2X0H5-F1
#
_cell.length_a   1.000
_cell.length_b   1.000
_cell.length_c   1.000
_cell.angle_alpha   90.00
_cell.angle_beta   90.00
_cell.angle_gamma   90.00
#
_symmetry.space_group_name_H-M   'P 1'
#
loop_
_entity.id
_entity.type
_entity.pdbx_description
1 polymer ?
#
loop_
_entity_poly.entity_id
_entity_poly.type
_entity_poly.pdbx_seq_one_letter_code
_entity_poly.pdbx_strand_id
1 'polypeptide(L)'
;MHPWRIVTLVGAGFTALSLPFPFATLPALGAINGIEAAAWPALLPLAPIVLAAVIGDRSRGLRPDGVVAALVAASAAVLYAAFKLTDAVLAVRAASGASLGTGGFVLVGGTLVCLAGAATAAVRT
;
A
#
# COMPACT_ATOMS: atom_id res chain seq x y z
N MET A 1 -1.28 -0.42 -22.87
CA MET A 1 -1.11 -1.09 -21.56
C MET A 1 -2.50 -1.38 -21.00
N HIS A 2 -2.75 -2.56 -20.44
CA HIS A 2 -4.07 -2.88 -19.89
C HIS A 2 -4.37 -2.01 -18.64
N PRO A 3 -5.58 -1.43 -18.48
CA PRO A 3 -5.93 -0.53 -17.38
C PRO A 3 -5.56 -1.01 -15.97
N TRP A 4 -5.87 -2.27 -15.62
CA TRP A 4 -5.53 -2.84 -14.30
C TRP A 4 -4.04 -2.73 -13.94
N ARG A 5 -3.14 -2.83 -14.94
CA ARG A 5 -1.69 -2.72 -14.75
C ARG A 5 -1.31 -1.31 -14.33
N ILE A 6 -1.86 -0.31 -15.01
CA ILE A 6 -1.60 1.10 -14.73
C ILE A 6 -2.06 1.41 -13.30
N VAL A 7 -3.27 1.01 -12.95
CA VAL A 7 -3.83 1.24 -11.61
C VAL A 7 -2.97 0.57 -10.54
N THR A 8 -2.59 -0.69 -10.73
CA THR A 8 -1.74 -1.44 -9.79
C THR A 8 -0.37 -0.78 -9.59
N LEU A 9 0.30 -0.42 -10.68
CA LEU A 9 1.64 0.18 -10.64
C LEU A 9 1.62 1.58 -10.02
N VAL A 10 0.60 2.39 -10.35
CA VAL A 10 0.41 3.70 -9.73
C VAL A 10 0.20 3.57 -8.24
N GLY A 11 -0.70 2.68 -7.79
CA GLY A 11 -0.91 2.41 -6.38
C GLY A 11 0.36 1.98 -5.65
N ALA A 12 1.12 1.06 -6.25
CA ALA A 12 2.34 0.52 -5.65
C ALA A 12 3.43 1.60 -5.57
N GLY A 13 3.52 2.44 -6.60
CA GLY A 13 4.39 3.61 -6.62
C GLY A 13 4.05 4.59 -5.49
N PHE A 14 2.77 4.93 -5.31
CA PHE A 14 2.33 5.78 -4.20
C PHE A 14 2.62 5.17 -2.83
N THR A 15 2.36 3.87 -2.65
CA THR A 15 2.69 3.18 -1.39
C THR A 15 4.18 3.21 -1.11
N ALA A 16 5.04 2.93 -2.09
CA ALA A 16 6.49 2.98 -1.90
C ALA A 16 6.99 4.40 -1.62
N LEU A 17 6.49 5.39 -2.37
CA LEU A 17 6.84 6.80 -2.18
C LEU A 17 6.32 7.37 -0.86
N SER A 18 5.35 6.73 -0.20
CA SER A 18 4.84 7.15 1.11
C SER A 18 5.83 6.90 2.26
N LEU A 19 6.74 5.93 2.12
CA LEU A 19 7.65 5.52 3.18
C LEU A 19 8.57 6.63 3.74
N PRO A 20 9.16 7.53 2.93
CA PRO A 20 9.93 8.64 3.46
C PRO A 20 9.09 9.73 4.13
N PHE A 21 7.76 9.73 3.97
CA PHE A 21 6.92 10.74 4.61
C PHE A 21 6.67 10.44 6.09
N PRO A 22 6.48 11.48 6.91
CA PRO A 22 6.21 11.31 8.34
C PRO A 22 4.86 10.62 8.57
N PHE A 23 4.83 9.65 9.46
CA PHE A 23 3.60 8.98 9.93
C PHE A 23 3.08 9.65 11.21
N ALA A 24 3.99 10.00 12.12
CA ALA A 24 3.69 10.73 13.33
C ALA A 24 4.87 11.65 13.69
N THR A 25 4.58 12.77 14.32
CA THR A 25 5.58 13.67 14.89
C THR A 25 5.40 13.71 16.39
N LEU A 26 6.43 13.33 17.13
CA LEU A 26 6.43 13.23 18.58
C LEU A 26 7.34 14.31 19.19
N PRO A 27 6.95 14.99 20.29
CA PRO A 27 7.73 16.09 20.86
C PRO A 27 9.17 15.73 21.26
N ALA A 28 9.38 14.51 21.76
CA ALA A 28 10.69 14.05 22.24
C ALA A 28 11.54 13.33 21.17
N LEU A 29 10.89 12.78 20.13
CA LEU A 29 11.54 11.90 19.14
C LEU A 29 11.59 12.51 17.74
N GLY A 30 10.89 13.62 17.51
CA GLY A 30 10.78 14.23 16.19
C GLY A 30 9.81 13.48 15.27
N ALA A 31 9.96 13.70 13.97
CA ALA A 31 9.13 13.05 12.95
C ALA A 31 9.60 11.62 12.69
N ILE A 32 8.71 10.64 12.88
CA ILE A 32 8.93 9.24 12.56
C ILE A 32 8.37 8.96 11.17
N ASN A 33 9.23 8.56 10.23
CA ASN A 33 8.82 8.18 8.88
C ASN A 33 8.35 6.72 8.79
N GLY A 34 7.81 6.33 7.63
CA GLY A 34 7.30 4.97 7.39
C GLY A 34 8.39 3.88 7.40
N ILE A 35 9.66 4.23 7.18
CA ILE A 35 10.77 3.26 7.28
C ILE A 35 11.05 2.96 8.76
N GLU A 36 11.20 4.00 9.57
CA GLU A 36 11.42 3.92 11.01
C GLU A 36 10.23 3.29 11.74
N ALA A 37 9.00 3.55 11.28
CA ALA A 37 7.78 2.92 11.80
C ALA A 37 7.59 1.45 11.36
N ALA A 38 8.55 0.87 10.64
CA ALA A 38 8.48 -0.46 10.05
C ALA A 38 7.19 -0.68 9.22
N ALA A 39 6.79 0.32 8.44
CA ALA A 39 5.63 0.24 7.54
C ALA A 39 5.98 -0.37 6.18
N TRP A 40 7.27 -0.44 5.82
CA TRP A 40 7.77 -1.02 4.57
C TRP A 40 7.32 -2.48 4.29
N PRO A 41 7.01 -3.36 5.27
CA PRO A 41 6.50 -4.70 4.98
C PRO A 41 5.14 -4.71 4.27
N ALA A 42 4.42 -3.58 4.24
CA ALA A 42 3.22 -3.41 3.40
C ALA A 42 3.51 -3.65 1.90
N LEU A 43 4.76 -3.46 1.46
CA LEU A 43 5.19 -3.64 0.07
C LEU A 43 5.39 -5.12 -0.29
N LEU A 44 5.69 -5.99 0.67
CA LEU A 44 5.92 -7.42 0.44
C LEU A 44 4.73 -8.10 -0.25
N PRO A 45 3.47 -7.95 0.26
CA PRO A 45 2.31 -8.50 -0.43
C PRO A 45 2.00 -7.80 -1.76
N LEU A 46 2.49 -6.58 -2.01
CA LEU A 46 2.32 -5.92 -3.31
C LEU A 46 3.30 -6.43 -4.37
N ALA A 47 4.48 -6.91 -3.97
CA ALA A 47 5.53 -7.37 -4.89
C ALA A 47 5.06 -8.38 -5.95
N PRO A 48 4.35 -9.49 -5.63
CA PRO A 48 3.88 -10.42 -6.65
C PRO A 48 2.89 -9.79 -7.63
N ILE A 49 2.07 -8.84 -7.17
CA ILE A 49 1.07 -8.14 -7.99
C ILE A 49 1.77 -7.16 -8.95
N VAL A 50 2.78 -6.45 -8.45
CA VAL A 50 3.62 -5.56 -9.25
C VAL A 50 4.37 -6.37 -10.30
N LEU A 51 4.98 -7.50 -9.94
CA LEU A 51 5.66 -8.39 -10.87
C LEU A 51 4.70 -8.90 -11.95
N ALA A 52 3.49 -9.32 -11.58
CA ALA A 52 2.46 -9.69 -12.54
C ALA A 52 2.06 -8.51 -13.45
N ALA A 53 1.95 -7.30 -12.92
CA ALA A 53 1.63 -6.10 -13.68
C ALA A 53 2.79 -5.65 -14.61
N VAL A 54 4.05 -5.94 -14.27
CA VAL A 54 5.22 -5.63 -15.10
C VAL A 54 5.42 -6.69 -16.19
N ILE A 55 5.46 -7.97 -15.80
CA ILE A 55 5.85 -9.10 -16.65
C ILE A 55 4.67 -9.68 -17.45
N GLY A 56 3.43 -9.48 -16.98
CA GLY A 56 2.23 -10.06 -17.58
C GLY A 56 2.02 -9.71 -19.05
N ASP A 57 1.49 -10.68 -19.80
CA ASP A 57 1.17 -10.56 -21.22
C ASP A 57 0.24 -9.35 -21.47
N ARG A 58 0.65 -8.48 -22.40
CA ARG A 58 -0.10 -7.25 -22.73
C ARG A 58 -1.49 -7.53 -23.28
N SER A 59 -1.72 -8.73 -23.81
CA SER A 59 -2.91 -9.08 -24.60
C SER A 59 -3.94 -9.95 -23.87
N ARG A 60 -3.53 -10.78 -22.91
CA ARG A 60 -4.39 -11.82 -22.29
C ARG A 60 -4.81 -11.58 -20.84
N GLY A 61 -4.30 -10.52 -20.19
CA GLY A 61 -4.62 -10.26 -18.79
C GLY A 61 -4.05 -11.32 -17.82
N LEU A 62 -4.61 -11.41 -16.61
CA LEU A 62 -4.23 -12.40 -15.60
C LEU A 62 -5.10 -13.66 -15.75
N ARG A 63 -4.54 -14.85 -15.48
CA ARG A 63 -5.34 -16.08 -15.33
C ARG A 63 -6.19 -16.01 -14.05
N PRO A 64 -7.36 -16.67 -14.00
CA PRO A 64 -8.25 -16.64 -12.83
C PRO A 64 -7.54 -16.92 -11.50
N ASP A 65 -6.72 -17.97 -11.43
CA ASP A 65 -5.95 -18.32 -10.22
C ASP A 65 -4.96 -17.21 -9.83
N GLY A 66 -4.36 -16.56 -10.82
CA GLY A 66 -3.46 -15.42 -10.63
C GLY A 66 -4.19 -14.16 -10.14
N VAL A 67 -5.46 -13.99 -10.52
CA VAL A 67 -6.29 -12.89 -10.01
C VAL A 67 -6.64 -13.11 -8.54
N VAL A 68 -7.02 -14.33 -8.15
CA VAL A 68 -7.32 -14.66 -6.75
C VAL A 68 -6.09 -14.39 -5.87
N ALA A 69 -4.91 -14.88 -6.30
CA ALA A 69 -3.66 -14.63 -5.59
C ALA A 69 -3.34 -13.12 -5.47
N ALA A 70 -3.54 -12.36 -6.56
CA ALA A 70 -3.35 -10.92 -6.55
C ALA A 70 -4.31 -10.19 -5.60
N LEU A 71 -5.58 -10.60 -5.54
CA LEU A 71 -6.59 -10.00 -4.68
C LEU A 71 -6.29 -10.27 -3.20
N VAL A 72 -5.90 -11.51 -2.86
CA VAL A 72 -5.51 -11.90 -1.49
C VAL A 72 -4.29 -11.09 -1.04
N ALA A 73 -3.28 -10.99 -1.90
CA ALA A 73 -2.08 -10.23 -1.59
C ALA A 73 -2.38 -8.73 -1.44
N ALA A 74 -3.19 -8.14 -2.33
CA ALA A 74 -3.58 -6.73 -2.21
C ALA A 74 -4.36 -6.47 -0.91
N SER A 75 -5.25 -7.37 -0.55
CA SER A 75 -6.05 -7.27 0.68
C SER A 75 -5.17 -7.35 1.94
N ALA A 76 -4.19 -8.27 1.95
CA ALA A 76 -3.21 -8.36 3.04
C ALA A 76 -2.39 -7.08 3.17
N ALA A 77 -1.98 -6.48 2.04
CA ALA A 77 -1.28 -5.20 2.02
C ALA A 77 -2.13 -4.08 2.64
N VAL A 78 -3.42 -3.97 2.25
CA VAL A 78 -4.35 -2.95 2.77
C VAL A 78 -4.52 -3.10 4.29
N LEU A 79 -4.74 -4.33 4.77
CA LEU A 79 -4.88 -4.60 6.20
C LEU A 79 -3.62 -4.20 6.97
N TYR A 80 -2.45 -4.57 6.48
CA TYR A 80 -1.18 -4.19 7.11
C TYR A 80 -1.00 -2.66 7.15
N ALA A 81 -1.28 -1.97 6.05
CA ALA A 81 -1.21 -0.51 5.99
C ALA A 81 -2.18 0.16 6.98
N ALA A 82 -3.40 -0.37 7.10
CA ALA A 82 -4.39 0.12 8.04
C ALA A 82 -3.94 -0.04 9.50
N PHE A 83 -3.39 -1.21 9.87
CA PHE A 83 -2.83 -1.42 11.22
C PHE A 83 -1.73 -0.40 11.54
N LYS A 84 -0.83 -0.13 10.60
CA LYS A 84 0.23 0.87 10.80
C LYS A 84 -0.28 2.29 10.96
N LEU A 85 -1.33 2.66 10.23
CA LEU A 85 -1.99 3.93 10.45
C LEU A 85 -2.65 3.99 11.84
N THR A 86 -3.29 2.91 12.29
CA THR A 86 -3.86 2.83 13.64
C THR A 86 -2.79 2.97 14.73
N ASP A 87 -1.65 2.29 14.60
CA ASP A 87 -0.52 2.42 15.52
C ASP A 87 -0.05 3.88 15.63
N ALA A 88 0.08 4.57 14.50
CA ALA A 88 0.45 5.99 14.46
C ALA A 88 -0.58 6.88 15.17
N VAL A 89 -1.88 6.63 14.95
CA VAL A 89 -2.97 7.36 15.62
C VAL A 89 -2.93 7.14 17.13
N LEU A 90 -2.70 5.91 17.58
CA LEU A 90 -2.60 5.58 19.01
C LEU A 90 -1.38 6.26 19.64
N ALA A 91 -0.24 6.25 18.97
CA ALA A 91 0.96 6.94 19.44
C ALA A 91 0.75 8.45 19.59
N VAL A 92 0.09 9.09 18.62
CA VAL A 92 -0.22 10.54 18.68
C VAL A 92 -1.20 10.85 19.82
N ARG A 93 -2.22 10.01 20.04
CA ARG A 93 -3.18 10.19 21.15
C ARG A 93 -2.54 10.05 22.53
N ALA A 94 -1.49 9.24 22.64
CA ALA A 94 -0.80 9.01 23.90
C ALA A 94 0.17 10.14 24.30
N ALA A 95 0.52 11.05 23.39
CA ALA A 95 1.53 12.09 23.61
C ALA A 95 0.96 13.50 23.39
N SER A 96 0.98 14.34 24.43
CA SER A 96 0.58 15.75 24.34
C SER A 96 1.49 16.52 23.39
N GLY A 97 0.91 17.20 22.40
CA GLY A 97 1.67 17.96 21.39
C GLY A 97 2.18 17.12 20.22
N ALA A 98 1.84 15.83 20.14
CA ALA A 98 2.09 15.02 18.96
C ALA A 98 1.09 15.34 17.83
N SER A 99 1.47 15.05 16.59
CA SER A 99 0.61 15.20 15.43
C SER A 99 0.77 14.06 14.43
N LEU A 100 -0.28 13.80 13.66
CA LEU A 100 -0.23 12.83 12.57
C LEU A 100 0.47 13.43 11.35
N GLY A 101 1.31 12.63 10.72
CA GLY A 101 1.90 12.94 9.44
C GLY A 101 1.09 12.36 8.27
N THR A 102 1.45 12.77 7.05
CA THR A 102 0.74 12.39 5.82
C THR A 102 1.06 10.97 5.35
N GLY A 103 2.22 10.41 5.72
CA GLY A 103 2.75 9.16 5.17
C GLY A 103 1.82 7.96 5.38
N GLY A 104 1.21 7.83 6.57
CA GLY A 104 0.28 6.72 6.85
C GLY A 104 -0.97 6.74 5.97
N PHE A 105 -1.51 7.93 5.67
CA PHE A 105 -2.67 8.07 4.79
C PHE A 105 -2.32 7.79 3.33
N VAL A 106 -1.15 8.25 2.87
CA VAL A 106 -0.67 7.98 1.50
C VAL A 106 -0.36 6.49 1.32
N LEU A 107 0.18 5.82 2.35
CA LEU A 107 0.39 4.38 2.36
C LEU A 107 -0.94 3.65 2.11
N VAL A 108 -1.93 3.87 2.99
CA VAL A 108 -3.26 3.23 2.89
C VAL A 108 -3.92 3.54 1.55
N GLY A 109 -3.90 4.81 1.13
CA GLY A 109 -4.47 5.24 -0.15
C GLY A 109 -3.83 4.53 -1.34
N GLY A 110 -2.50 4.53 -1.43
CA GLY A 110 -1.77 3.83 -2.50
C GLY A 110 -2.07 2.34 -2.53
N THR A 111 -2.18 1.71 -1.35
CA THR A 111 -2.45 0.27 -1.25
C THR A 111 -3.88 -0.08 -1.66
N LEU A 112 -4.85 0.79 -1.34
CA LEU A 112 -6.23 0.68 -1.84
C LEU A 112 -6.30 0.82 -3.36
N VAL A 113 -5.48 1.68 -3.96
CA VAL A 113 -5.38 1.78 -5.42
C VAL A 113 -4.84 0.48 -6.02
N CYS A 114 -3.86 -0.18 -5.40
CA CYS A 114 -3.43 -1.53 -5.82
C CYS A 114 -4.58 -2.55 -5.77
N LEU A 115 -5.38 -2.53 -4.69
CA LEU A 115 -6.54 -3.41 -4.56
C LEU A 115 -7.57 -3.15 -5.66
N ALA A 116 -7.85 -1.89 -5.98
CA ALA A 116 -8.72 -1.53 -7.09
C ALA A 116 -8.16 -2.06 -8.43
N GLY A 117 -6.85 -1.96 -8.64
CA GLY A 117 -6.16 -2.57 -9.77
C GLY A 117 -6.43 -4.07 -9.86
N ALA A 118 -6.18 -4.81 -8.78
CA ALA A 118 -6.43 -6.25 -8.72
C ALA A 118 -7.91 -6.61 -8.92
N ALA A 119 -8.84 -5.86 -8.31
CA ALA A 119 -10.28 -6.09 -8.45
C ALA A 119 -10.76 -5.86 -9.89
N THR A 120 -10.24 -4.84 -10.59
CA THR A 120 -10.58 -4.63 -12.00
C THR A 120 -10.05 -5.73 -12.93
N ALA A 121 -8.98 -6.44 -12.53
CA ALA A 121 -8.54 -7.63 -13.23
C ALA A 121 -9.56 -8.77 -13.06
N ALA A 122 -10.16 -8.93 -11.87
CA ALA A 122 -11.13 -9.99 -11.56
C ALA A 122 -12.45 -9.88 -12.31
N VAL A 123 -12.93 -8.66 -12.54
CA VAL A 123 -14.19 -8.42 -13.26
C VAL A 123 -14.06 -8.70 -14.77
N ARG A 124 -12.83 -8.78 -15.29
CA ARG A 124 -12.56 -8.88 -16.74
C ARG A 124 -12.00 -10.22 -17.19
N THR A 125 -11.82 -11.17 -16.26
CA THR A 125 -11.46 -12.57 -16.53
C THR A 125 -12.69 -13.44 -16.57
#